data_AF-A0A7G9G232-F1
#
_entry.id   AF-A0A7G9G232-F1
#
_cell.length_a   1.000
_cell.length_b   1.000
_cell.length_c   1.000
_cell.angle_alpha   90.00
_cell.angle_beta   90.00
_cell.angle_gamma   90.00
#
_symmetry.space_group_name_H-M   'P 1'
#
loop_
_entity.id
_entity.type
_entity.pdbx_description
1 polymer ?
#
loop_
_entity_poly.entity_id
_entity_poly.type
_entity_poly.pdbx_seq_one_letter_code
_entity_poly.pdbx_strand_id
1 'polypeptide(L)'
;MEGYNSGSFQSQPDYQNPAGGQSCTGWNMTPNQRAVKDCGSSPCFLAGVILYSAALLIGLFQSVMGNGSVYVNMVEQAGMINSGIFSGMAIVLSLILMVPGILICAGMWMFYGSSRGEGVPTTSGLSLAKGGMVANMVVIIIGGALIVVILGIAVAGTRGADWHGYLHYYFGSRYIEGSEAAMGLLLVLVTLICLAVVGLAAVYLAKAIRTGNVVANICRTGWPDKKLSMFLIVMNFIVVGVNLLSILSGIGGLSRAVNPDLMPILQNALSVGATLCVTISILNLRSRLISGR
;
A
#
# COMPACT_ATOMS: atom_id res chain seq x y z
N MET A 1 -52.96 -48.39 -38.38
CA MET A 1 -51.60 -48.67 -38.86
C MET A 1 -50.78 -47.45 -38.50
N GLU A 2 -50.33 -47.34 -37.24
CA GLU A 2 -49.03 -47.84 -36.76
C GLU A 2 -47.83 -47.17 -37.45
N GLY A 3 -46.92 -46.56 -36.68
CA GLY A 3 -45.57 -46.27 -37.18
C GLY A 3 -44.77 -45.14 -36.54
N TYR A 4 -44.28 -45.35 -35.31
CA TYR A 4 -42.91 -45.04 -34.82
C TYR A 4 -42.19 -43.68 -35.06
N ASN A 5 -42.07 -42.92 -33.96
CA ASN A 5 -40.84 -42.50 -33.25
C ASN A 5 -39.47 -42.47 -33.99
N SER A 6 -38.75 -41.33 -33.91
CA SER A 6 -37.40 -41.17 -33.29
C SER A 6 -36.44 -40.18 -34.00
N GLY A 7 -35.81 -39.33 -33.18
CA GLY A 7 -34.47 -38.76 -33.40
C GLY A 7 -34.36 -37.44 -34.18
N SER A 8 -33.41 -36.52 -33.96
CA SER A 8 -32.69 -35.97 -32.80
C SER A 8 -31.57 -35.06 -33.37
N PHE A 9 -31.31 -33.93 -32.69
CA PHE A 9 -30.11 -33.05 -32.75
C PHE A 9 -29.70 -32.33 -34.05
N GLN A 10 -29.68 -30.99 -34.00
CA GLN A 10 -28.46 -30.18 -33.86
C GLN A 10 -28.81 -28.68 -33.82
N SER A 11 -29.07 -28.15 -32.62
CA SER A 11 -28.96 -26.71 -32.38
C SER A 11 -27.49 -26.39 -32.11
N GLN A 12 -26.92 -25.50 -32.92
CA GLN A 12 -25.58 -24.93 -32.76
C GLN A 12 -25.40 -24.39 -31.33
N PRO A 13 -24.19 -24.48 -30.73
CA PRO A 13 -23.92 -23.80 -29.49
C PRO A 13 -23.86 -22.28 -29.75
N ASP A 14 -24.94 -21.59 -29.44
CA ASP A 14 -24.95 -20.14 -29.27
C ASP A 14 -23.90 -19.79 -28.20
N TYR A 15 -22.81 -19.15 -28.63
CA TYR A 15 -21.94 -18.38 -27.75
C TYR A 15 -22.74 -17.17 -27.25
N GLN A 16 -23.60 -17.39 -26.26
CA GLN A 16 -24.27 -16.30 -25.55
C GLN A 16 -23.24 -15.53 -24.72
N ASN A 17 -22.88 -14.37 -25.26
CA ASN A 17 -22.22 -13.27 -24.57
C ASN A 17 -23.05 -12.85 -23.34
N PRO A 18 -22.59 -13.02 -22.08
CA PRO A 18 -23.35 -12.59 -20.92
C PRO A 18 -23.00 -11.13 -20.60
N ALA A 19 -23.37 -10.22 -21.50
CA ALA A 19 -23.54 -8.81 -21.18
C ALA A 19 -24.94 -8.61 -20.57
N GLY A 20 -25.14 -9.18 -19.38
CA GLY A 20 -26.35 -9.04 -18.60
C GLY A 20 -26.00 -9.41 -17.18
N GLY A 21 -26.23 -8.49 -16.23
CA GLY A 21 -25.94 -8.69 -14.82
C GLY A 21 -26.72 -9.87 -14.26
N GLN A 22 -26.16 -11.08 -14.38
CA GLN A 22 -26.68 -12.25 -13.72
C GLN A 22 -26.18 -12.22 -12.28
N SER A 23 -27.08 -11.88 -11.38
CA SER A 23 -27.00 -12.25 -9.97
C SER A 23 -26.99 -13.77 -9.88
N CYS A 24 -25.80 -14.37 -10.03
CA CYS A 24 -25.62 -15.80 -9.83
C CYS A 24 -25.95 -16.12 -8.37
N THR A 25 -27.12 -16.71 -8.13
CA THR A 25 -27.39 -17.51 -6.93
C THR A 25 -26.27 -18.54 -6.79
N GLY A 26 -25.94 -18.93 -5.55
CA GLY A 26 -24.70 -19.62 -5.16
C GLY A 26 -24.28 -20.89 -5.95
N TRP A 27 -25.12 -21.36 -6.88
CA TRP A 27 -24.95 -22.57 -7.69
C TRP A 27 -24.43 -22.33 -9.12
N ASN A 28 -24.50 -21.10 -9.67
CA ASN A 28 -24.07 -20.78 -11.05
C ASN A 28 -22.83 -19.86 -11.10
N MET A 29 -21.78 -20.18 -10.34
CA MET A 29 -20.51 -19.46 -10.41
C MET A 29 -19.53 -20.14 -11.35
N THR A 30 -18.87 -19.33 -12.19
CA THR A 30 -17.71 -19.81 -12.95
C THR A 30 -16.57 -20.23 -12.00
N PRO A 31 -15.69 -21.17 -12.41
CA PRO A 31 -14.54 -21.57 -11.59
C PRO A 31 -13.65 -20.38 -11.17
N ASN A 32 -13.54 -19.36 -12.02
CA ASN A 32 -12.77 -18.15 -11.73
C ASN A 32 -13.44 -17.27 -10.67
N GLN A 33 -14.76 -17.09 -10.72
CA GLN A 33 -15.51 -16.37 -9.67
C GLN A 33 -15.40 -17.11 -8.34
N ARG A 34 -15.44 -18.44 -8.34
CA ARG A 34 -15.23 -19.25 -7.14
C ARG A 34 -13.81 -19.10 -6.61
N ALA A 35 -12.79 -19.07 -7.47
CA ALA A 35 -11.42 -18.83 -7.04
C ALA A 35 -11.24 -17.45 -6.37
N VAL A 36 -11.89 -16.41 -6.88
CA VAL A 36 -11.91 -15.07 -6.26
C VAL A 36 -12.63 -15.10 -4.91
N LYS A 37 -13.78 -15.77 -4.83
CA LYS A 37 -14.55 -15.93 -3.59
C LYS A 37 -13.76 -16.69 -2.52
N ASP A 38 -13.11 -17.79 -2.89
CA ASP A 38 -12.26 -18.58 -1.99
C ASP A 38 -11.05 -17.76 -1.52
N CYS A 39 -10.45 -16.96 -2.41
CA CYS A 39 -9.36 -16.07 -2.04
C CYS A 39 -9.81 -15.02 -1.03
N GLY A 40 -10.93 -14.33 -1.28
CA GLY A 40 -11.46 -13.28 -0.43
C GLY A 40 -12.03 -13.79 0.90
N SER A 41 -12.49 -15.04 0.97
CA SER A 41 -12.96 -15.69 2.21
C SER A 41 -11.87 -16.48 2.94
N SER A 42 -10.66 -16.53 2.40
CA SER A 42 -9.55 -17.29 2.98
C SER A 42 -9.14 -16.76 4.36
N PRO A 43 -8.69 -17.64 5.28
CA PRO A 43 -8.20 -17.23 6.59
C PRO A 43 -6.94 -16.35 6.49
N CYS A 44 -6.11 -16.56 5.46
CA CYS A 44 -4.97 -15.69 5.18
C CYS A 44 -5.43 -14.27 4.83
N PHE A 45 -6.45 -14.11 3.97
CA PHE A 45 -6.95 -12.78 3.66
C PHE A 45 -7.50 -12.08 4.90
N LEU A 46 -8.31 -12.78 5.71
CA LEU A 46 -8.84 -12.26 6.98
C LEU A 46 -7.73 -11.81 7.94
N ALA A 47 -6.73 -12.67 8.17
CA ALA A 47 -5.58 -12.32 9.01
C ALA A 47 -4.88 -11.07 8.47
N GLY A 48 -4.72 -10.97 7.15
CA GLY A 48 -4.20 -9.79 6.49
C GLY A 48 -5.01 -8.52 6.78
N VAL A 49 -6.35 -8.59 6.71
CA VAL A 49 -7.23 -7.45 6.98
C VAL A 49 -7.16 -7.02 8.45
N ILE A 50 -7.16 -7.97 9.39
CA ILE A 50 -7.08 -7.69 10.83
C ILE A 50 -5.74 -7.02 11.16
N LEU A 51 -4.63 -7.59 10.67
CA LEU A 51 -3.29 -7.05 10.91
C LEU A 51 -3.12 -5.66 10.29
N TYR A 52 -3.69 -5.43 9.10
CA TYR A 52 -3.67 -4.11 8.46
C TYR A 52 -4.47 -3.08 9.26
N SER A 53 -5.65 -3.48 9.77
CA SER A 53 -6.49 -2.63 10.64
C SER A 53 -5.74 -2.25 11.93
N ALA A 54 -5.09 -3.23 12.57
CA ALA A 54 -4.31 -3.01 13.78
C ALA A 54 -3.10 -2.10 13.51
N ALA A 55 -2.39 -2.29 12.39
CA ALA A 55 -1.28 -1.41 12.00
C ALA A 55 -1.73 0.05 11.80
N LEU A 56 -2.90 0.26 11.20
CA LEU A 56 -3.49 1.60 11.05
C LEU A 56 -3.87 2.22 12.41
N LEU A 57 -4.47 1.43 13.31
CA LEU A 57 -4.82 1.90 14.65
C LEU A 57 -3.58 2.32 15.44
N ILE A 58 -2.51 1.52 15.42
CA ILE A 58 -1.25 1.90 16.07
C ILE A 58 -0.67 3.16 15.44
N GLY A 59 -0.71 3.28 14.11
CA GLY A 59 -0.31 4.52 13.44
C GLY A 59 -1.12 5.74 13.89
N LEU A 60 -2.41 5.58 14.17
CA LEU A 60 -3.26 6.66 14.68
C LEU A 60 -2.85 7.04 16.10
N PHE A 61 -2.67 6.06 16.98
CA PHE A 61 -2.17 6.32 18.34
C PHE A 61 -0.81 7.02 18.32
N GLN A 62 0.10 6.57 17.45
CA GLN A 62 1.40 7.22 17.25
C GLN A 62 1.26 8.68 16.80
N SER A 63 0.33 8.97 15.90
CA SER A 63 0.11 10.35 15.43
C SER A 63 -0.45 11.29 16.50
N VAL A 64 -1.14 10.75 17.52
CA VAL A 64 -1.76 11.52 18.61
C VAL A 64 -0.88 11.58 19.85
N MET A 65 -0.20 10.48 20.19
CA MET A 65 0.66 10.35 21.36
C MET A 65 2.09 10.80 21.10
N GLY A 66 2.55 10.74 19.85
CA GLY A 66 3.86 11.21 19.42
C GLY A 66 3.90 12.72 19.39
N ASN A 67 4.21 13.33 20.54
CA ASN A 67 4.61 14.73 20.62
C ASN A 67 5.78 14.99 19.66
N GLY A 68 5.44 15.63 18.55
CA GLY A 68 6.37 16.22 17.62
C GLY A 68 7.15 15.21 16.79
N SER A 69 6.87 15.18 15.49
CA SER A 69 7.88 14.86 14.48
C SER A 69 9.24 15.39 14.93
N VAL A 70 10.34 14.69 14.63
CA VAL A 70 11.72 15.15 14.88
C VAL A 70 11.89 16.63 14.49
N TYR A 71 11.16 17.08 13.45
CA TYR A 71 11.04 18.48 13.04
C TYR A 71 10.43 19.44 14.08
N VAL A 72 9.33 19.09 14.74
CA VAL A 72 8.69 19.94 15.75
C VAL A 72 9.59 20.07 16.97
N ASN A 73 10.22 18.97 17.42
CA ASN A 73 11.19 19.00 18.51
C ASN A 73 12.45 19.82 18.14
N MET A 74 12.90 19.78 16.88
CA MET A 74 14.02 20.60 16.40
C MET A 74 13.66 22.10 16.28
N VAL A 75 12.46 22.44 15.80
CA VAL A 75 12.01 23.83 15.67
C VAL A 75 11.69 24.45 17.04
N GLU A 76 11.19 23.64 17.97
CA GLU A 76 10.98 24.01 19.37
C GLU A 76 12.30 24.21 20.10
N GLN A 77 13.30 23.33 19.90
CA GLN A 77 14.66 23.55 20.41
C GLN A 77 15.37 24.76 19.78
N ALA A 78 15.04 25.12 18.53
CA ALA A 78 15.56 26.30 17.87
C ALA A 78 14.86 27.61 18.29
N GLY A 79 13.81 27.56 19.12
CA GLY A 79 13.12 28.75 19.64
C GLY A 79 12.37 29.58 18.59
N MET A 80 12.18 29.05 17.38
CA MET A 80 11.71 29.83 16.24
C MET A 80 10.17 29.97 16.19
N ILE A 81 9.40 29.06 16.80
CA ILE A 81 7.93 29.03 16.73
C ILE A 81 7.31 28.41 17.99
N ASN A 82 6.13 28.91 18.40
CA ASN A 82 5.34 28.40 19.51
C ASN A 82 4.82 26.95 19.22
N SER A 83 5.28 25.98 20.01
CA SER A 83 5.16 24.54 19.74
C SER A 83 3.73 24.00 19.74
N GLY A 84 2.80 24.69 20.40
CA GLY A 84 1.39 24.28 20.49
C GLY A 84 0.64 24.28 19.14
N ILE A 85 0.91 25.26 18.26
CA ILE A 85 0.19 25.37 16.97
C ILE A 85 0.74 24.35 15.96
N PHE A 86 2.05 24.12 15.94
CA PHE A 86 2.67 23.13 15.06
C PHE A 86 2.36 21.69 15.48
N SER A 87 2.26 21.43 16.79
CA SER A 87 1.79 20.15 17.32
C SER A 87 0.36 19.84 16.84
N GLY A 88 -0.58 20.79 16.98
CA GLY A 88 -1.95 20.62 16.52
C GLY A 88 -2.07 20.42 15.00
N MET A 89 -1.34 21.19 14.20
CA MET A 89 -1.34 21.02 12.74
C MET A 89 -0.72 19.68 12.29
N ALA A 90 0.33 19.21 12.96
CA ALA A 90 0.96 17.93 12.64
C ALA A 90 -0.01 16.75 12.87
N ILE A 91 -0.82 16.80 13.93
CA ILE A 91 -1.86 15.80 14.21
C ILE A 91 -2.90 15.83 13.09
N VAL A 92 -3.44 17.01 12.76
CA VAL A 92 -4.47 17.15 11.71
C VAL A 92 -3.97 16.65 10.35
N LEU A 93 -2.75 17.01 9.96
CA LEU A 93 -2.13 16.53 8.72
C LEU A 93 -1.93 15.02 8.73
N SER A 94 -1.48 14.44 9.85
CA SER A 94 -1.32 13.00 9.99
C SER A 94 -2.65 12.27 9.80
N LEU A 95 -3.74 12.78 10.39
CA LEU A 95 -5.08 12.22 10.21
C LEU A 95 -5.56 12.28 8.75
N ILE A 96 -5.34 13.41 8.07
CA ILE A 96 -5.70 13.56 6.64
C ILE A 96 -4.92 12.56 5.78
N LEU A 97 -3.62 12.39 6.04
CA LEU A 97 -2.76 11.45 5.30
C LEU A 97 -3.11 9.98 5.56
N MET A 98 -3.86 9.67 6.63
CA MET A 98 -4.34 8.31 6.92
C MET A 98 -5.65 7.95 6.22
N VAL A 99 -6.40 8.93 5.70
CA VAL A 99 -7.67 8.71 4.98
C VAL A 99 -7.54 7.67 3.86
N PRO A 100 -6.52 7.72 2.97
CA PRO A 100 -6.33 6.69 1.94
C PRO A 100 -6.19 5.28 2.52
N GLY A 101 -5.45 5.12 3.63
CA GLY A 101 -5.26 3.83 4.31
C GLY A 101 -6.57 3.29 4.90
N ILE A 102 -7.38 4.16 5.50
CA ILE A 102 -8.69 3.81 6.05
C ILE A 102 -9.63 3.34 4.93
N LEU A 103 -9.64 4.02 3.79
CA LEU A 103 -10.45 3.62 2.62
C LEU A 103 -10.03 2.25 2.06
N ILE A 104 -8.73 1.96 2.02
CA ILE A 104 -8.22 0.64 1.62
C ILE A 104 -8.67 -0.42 2.61
N CYS A 105 -8.54 -0.16 3.91
CA CYS A 105 -8.95 -1.07 4.97
C CYS A 105 -10.46 -1.38 4.94
N ALA A 106 -11.29 -0.35 4.84
CA ALA A 106 -12.74 -0.50 4.70
C ALA A 106 -13.11 -1.30 3.43
N GLY A 107 -12.42 -1.04 2.32
CA GLY A 107 -12.57 -1.80 1.09
C GLY A 107 -12.23 -3.29 1.24
N MET A 108 -11.16 -3.62 1.98
CA MET A 108 -10.76 -4.99 2.28
C MET A 108 -11.78 -5.71 3.17
N TRP A 109 -12.32 -5.06 4.20
CA TRP A 109 -13.39 -5.60 5.04
C TRP A 109 -14.67 -5.88 4.26
N MET A 110 -15.11 -4.93 3.42
CA MET A 110 -16.28 -5.13 2.56
C MET A 110 -16.08 -6.28 1.58
N PHE A 111 -14.88 -6.40 0.99
CA PHE A 111 -14.58 -7.51 0.09
C PHE A 111 -14.57 -8.87 0.82
N TYR A 112 -14.01 -8.93 2.04
CA TYR A 112 -14.07 -10.13 2.88
C TYR A 112 -15.52 -10.52 3.19
N GLY A 113 -16.32 -9.58 3.70
CA GLY A 113 -17.72 -9.80 4.04
C GLY A 113 -18.52 -10.28 2.83
N SER A 114 -18.33 -9.63 1.68
CA SER A 114 -18.99 -10.03 0.44
C SER A 114 -18.55 -11.39 -0.09
N SER A 115 -17.30 -11.81 0.16
CA SER A 115 -16.81 -13.12 -0.27
C SER A 115 -17.35 -14.27 0.57
N ARG A 116 -17.85 -14.01 1.79
CA ARG A 116 -18.56 -15.01 2.60
C ARG A 116 -20.05 -15.08 2.33
N GLY A 117 -20.63 -14.05 1.72
CA GLY A 117 -22.04 -14.05 1.33
C GLY A 117 -22.37 -15.13 0.30
N GLU A 118 -23.66 -15.37 0.09
CA GLU A 118 -24.14 -16.20 -1.00
C GLU A 118 -23.91 -15.50 -2.35
N GLY A 119 -23.62 -16.27 -3.40
CA GLY A 119 -23.40 -15.68 -4.73
C GLY A 119 -21.99 -15.14 -4.97
N VAL A 120 -21.85 -14.39 -6.07
CA VAL A 120 -20.60 -13.79 -6.54
C VAL A 120 -20.21 -12.59 -5.67
N PRO A 121 -18.91 -12.42 -5.32
CA PRO A 121 -18.47 -11.27 -4.53
C PRO A 121 -18.77 -9.93 -5.23
N THR A 122 -19.36 -9.00 -4.48
CA THR A 122 -19.64 -7.62 -4.91
C THR A 122 -18.36 -6.83 -5.13
N THR A 123 -18.37 -5.96 -6.14
CA THR A 123 -17.19 -5.16 -6.51
C THR A 123 -17.06 -3.84 -5.73
N SER A 124 -18.04 -3.52 -4.86
CA SER A 124 -18.08 -2.24 -4.13
C SER A 124 -16.86 -2.06 -3.22
N GLY A 125 -16.45 -3.12 -2.51
CA GLY A 125 -15.23 -3.11 -1.68
C GLY A 125 -13.95 -2.86 -2.49
N LEU A 126 -13.82 -3.49 -3.67
CA LEU A 126 -12.67 -3.25 -4.55
C LEU A 126 -12.66 -1.83 -5.13
N SER A 127 -13.84 -1.28 -5.43
CA SER A 127 -13.96 0.09 -5.90
C SER A 127 -13.54 1.10 -4.83
N LEU A 128 -13.94 0.88 -3.57
CA LEU A 128 -13.51 1.72 -2.46
C LEU A 128 -12.00 1.62 -2.21
N ALA A 129 -11.46 0.39 -2.17
CA ALA A 129 -10.03 0.18 -1.98
C ALA A 129 -9.20 0.82 -3.11
N LYS A 130 -9.70 0.77 -4.35
CA LYS A 130 -9.10 1.48 -5.49
C LYS A 130 -9.11 2.99 -5.29
N GLY A 131 -10.21 3.57 -4.82
CA GLY A 131 -10.29 5.00 -4.50
C GLY A 131 -9.21 5.41 -3.49
N GLY A 132 -9.05 4.61 -2.43
CA GLY A 132 -7.97 4.79 -1.45
C GLY A 132 -6.56 4.65 -2.06
N MET A 133 -6.32 3.67 -2.94
CA MET A 133 -5.02 3.53 -3.62
C MET A 133 -4.71 4.71 -4.55
N VAL A 134 -5.70 5.26 -5.25
CA VAL A 134 -5.53 6.47 -6.08
C VAL A 134 -5.20 7.67 -5.21
N ALA A 135 -5.93 7.88 -4.11
CA ALA A 135 -5.65 8.95 -3.17
C ALA A 135 -4.22 8.82 -2.58
N ASN A 136 -3.80 7.61 -2.21
CA ASN A 136 -2.45 7.36 -1.71
C ASN A 136 -1.37 7.66 -2.77
N MET A 137 -1.65 7.35 -4.04
CA MET A 137 -0.74 7.68 -5.15
C MET A 137 -0.53 9.19 -5.28
N VAL A 138 -1.61 9.98 -5.18
CA VAL A 138 -1.54 11.45 -5.23
C VAL A 138 -0.69 11.98 -4.07
N VAL A 139 -0.91 11.48 -2.85
CA VAL A 139 -0.15 11.86 -1.67
C VAL A 139 1.35 11.58 -1.85
N ILE A 140 1.72 10.41 -2.35
CA ILE A 140 3.12 10.03 -2.59
C ILE A 140 3.78 10.91 -3.65
N ILE A 141 3.06 11.25 -4.74
CA ILE A 141 3.59 12.10 -5.80
C ILE A 141 3.81 13.52 -5.30
N ILE A 142 2.82 14.12 -4.61
CA ILE A 142 2.94 15.47 -4.06
C ILE A 142 4.02 15.53 -3.00
N GLY A 143 4.02 14.58 -2.05
CA GLY A 143 5.02 14.50 -0.99
C GLY A 143 6.43 14.28 -1.56
N GLY A 144 6.57 13.41 -2.56
CA GLY A 144 7.82 13.18 -3.27
C GLY A 144 8.34 14.44 -3.97
N ALA A 145 7.45 15.19 -4.64
CA ALA A 145 7.82 16.45 -5.28
C ALA A 145 8.30 17.49 -4.26
N LEU A 146 7.62 17.63 -3.11
CA LEU A 146 8.03 18.53 -2.04
C LEU A 146 9.40 18.17 -1.46
N ILE A 147 9.67 16.87 -1.22
CA ILE A 147 10.98 16.40 -0.74
C ILE A 147 12.08 16.78 -1.74
N VAL A 148 11.84 16.59 -3.03
CA VAL A 148 12.81 16.94 -4.08
C VAL A 148 13.05 18.45 -4.14
N VAL A 149 12.02 19.28 -3.97
CA VAL A 149 12.17 20.74 -3.92
C VAL A 149 13.01 21.16 -2.71
N ILE A 150 12.73 20.61 -1.52
CA ILE A 150 13.48 20.90 -0.29
C ILE A 150 14.95 20.50 -0.45
N LEU A 151 15.22 19.30 -0.95
CA LEU A 151 16.59 18.84 -1.21
C LEU A 151 17.28 19.68 -2.28
N GLY A 152 16.55 20.10 -3.32
CA GLY A 152 17.06 21.01 -4.36
C GLY A 152 17.47 22.37 -3.80
N ILE A 153 16.66 22.95 -2.90
CA ILE A 153 17.00 24.19 -2.18
C ILE A 153 18.24 23.97 -1.31
N ALA A 154 18.35 22.85 -0.61
CA ALA A 154 19.53 22.53 0.20
C ALA A 154 20.80 22.43 -0.67
N VAL A 155 20.73 21.81 -1.85
CA VAL A 155 21.85 21.70 -2.80
C VAL A 155 22.22 23.04 -3.44
N ALA A 156 21.25 23.93 -3.69
CA ALA A 156 21.52 25.27 -4.21
C ALA A 156 22.10 26.19 -3.13
N GLY A 157 21.65 26.05 -1.88
CA GLY A 157 22.14 26.79 -0.72
C GLY A 157 23.60 26.54 -0.41
N THR A 158 24.09 25.30 -0.56
CA THR A 158 25.52 24.96 -0.36
C THR A 158 26.47 25.63 -1.37
N ARG A 159 25.95 26.23 -2.46
CA ARG A 159 26.76 26.85 -3.52
C ARG A 159 26.78 28.38 -3.48
N GLY A 160 25.95 29.04 -2.65
CA GLY A 160 25.67 30.48 -2.81
C GLY A 160 25.61 31.33 -1.54
N ALA A 161 25.74 30.78 -0.33
CA ALA A 161 25.74 31.59 0.89
C ALA A 161 26.55 30.91 2.00
N ASP A 162 26.96 31.70 2.98
CA ASP A 162 27.70 31.33 4.19
C ASP A 162 26.90 30.36 5.11
N TRP A 163 26.51 29.21 4.59
CA TRP A 163 25.71 28.17 5.27
C TRP A 163 26.54 27.28 6.19
N HIS A 164 27.83 27.58 6.36
CA HIS A 164 28.72 26.92 7.31
C HIS A 164 28.09 26.82 8.71
N GLY A 165 27.31 27.83 9.14
CA GLY A 165 26.62 27.83 10.43
C GLY A 165 25.38 26.91 10.51
N TYR A 166 24.61 26.79 9.43
CA TYR A 166 23.35 26.04 9.44
C TYR A 166 23.57 24.53 9.32
N LEU A 167 24.54 24.09 8.50
CA LEU A 167 24.95 22.68 8.41
C LEU A 167 25.65 22.21 9.70
N HIS A 168 26.46 23.07 10.34
CA HIS A 168 27.04 22.80 11.67
C HIS A 168 25.98 22.58 12.75
N TYR A 169 24.87 23.31 12.67
CA TYR A 169 23.76 23.23 13.63
C TYR A 169 22.91 21.97 13.44
N TYR A 170 22.66 21.54 12.20
CA TYR A 170 21.79 20.38 11.92
C TYR A 170 22.50 19.01 12.02
N PHE A 171 23.81 18.93 11.72
CA PHE A 171 24.50 17.64 11.60
C PHE A 171 25.52 17.35 12.70
N GLY A 172 25.62 18.18 13.74
CA GLY A 172 26.46 17.88 14.91
C GLY A 172 27.93 17.67 14.51
N SER A 173 28.64 18.77 14.38
CA SER A 173 30.07 18.83 14.09
C SER A 173 30.91 17.87 14.94
N ARG A 174 31.37 16.75 14.35
CA ARG A 174 32.63 16.07 14.72
C ARG A 174 33.41 15.39 13.59
N TYR A 175 32.93 15.30 12.34
CA TYR A 175 33.57 14.41 11.35
C TYR A 175 33.66 14.86 9.88
N ILE A 176 33.28 16.08 9.49
CA ILE A 176 33.22 16.41 8.04
C ILE A 176 34.29 17.43 7.66
N GLU A 177 35.55 16.98 7.65
CA GLU A 177 36.62 17.56 6.82
C GLU A 177 36.51 17.03 5.38
N GLY A 178 35.28 17.00 4.84
CA GLY A 178 35.01 16.60 3.46
C GLY A 178 34.98 17.84 2.56
N SER A 179 35.69 17.79 1.43
CA SER A 179 35.56 18.76 0.34
C SER A 179 34.08 19.07 0.09
N GLU A 180 33.69 20.35 0.07
CA GLU A 180 32.32 20.82 -0.16
C GLU A 180 31.69 20.20 -1.43
N ALA A 181 32.53 19.86 -2.42
CA ALA A 181 32.13 19.15 -3.63
C ALA A 181 31.64 17.71 -3.37
N ALA A 182 32.20 17.01 -2.38
CA ALA A 182 31.79 15.65 -2.02
C ALA A 182 30.41 15.61 -1.36
N MET A 183 30.09 16.57 -0.49
CA MET A 183 28.74 16.72 0.08
C MET A 183 27.70 17.10 -0.97
N GLY A 184 28.04 18.01 -1.88
CA GLY A 184 27.17 18.37 -3.00
C GLY A 184 26.84 17.17 -3.90
N LEU A 185 27.84 16.34 -4.21
CA LEU A 185 27.65 15.13 -5.02
C LEU A 185 26.80 14.08 -4.29
N LEU A 186 26.99 13.91 -2.98
CA LEU A 186 26.18 13.01 -2.16
C LEU A 186 24.71 13.44 -2.14
N LEU A 187 24.42 14.74 -1.95
CA LEU A 187 23.04 15.25 -1.96
C LEU A 187 22.36 15.08 -3.32
N VAL A 188 23.08 15.28 -4.42
CA VAL A 188 22.56 15.01 -5.77
C VAL A 188 22.22 13.53 -5.93
N LEU A 189 23.11 12.63 -5.50
CA LEU A 189 22.89 11.18 -5.56
C LEU A 189 21.68 10.76 -4.71
N VAL A 190 21.53 11.29 -3.49
CA VAL A 190 20.36 11.04 -2.64
C VAL A 190 19.08 11.52 -3.31
N THR A 191 19.09 12.70 -3.93
CA THR A 191 17.91 13.26 -4.63
C THR A 191 17.49 12.38 -5.82
N LEU A 192 18.45 11.87 -6.60
CA LEU A 192 18.16 10.94 -7.69
C LEU A 192 17.59 9.62 -7.20
N ILE A 193 18.11 9.08 -6.09
CA ILE A 193 17.56 7.87 -5.46
C ILE A 193 16.12 8.12 -4.98
N CYS A 194 15.85 9.26 -4.33
CA CYS A 194 14.49 9.61 -3.90
C CYS A 194 13.51 9.66 -5.09
N LEU A 195 13.91 10.29 -6.21
CA LEU A 195 13.09 10.32 -7.43
C LEU A 195 12.82 8.91 -7.98
N ALA A 196 13.83 8.05 -8.00
CA ALA A 196 13.68 6.66 -8.43
C ALA A 196 12.70 5.88 -7.53
N VAL A 197 12.81 6.06 -6.21
CA VAL A 197 11.91 5.42 -5.23
C VAL A 197 10.46 5.90 -5.40
N VAL A 198 10.23 7.20 -5.58
CA VAL A 198 8.89 7.76 -5.83
C VAL A 198 8.31 7.21 -7.13
N GLY A 199 9.09 7.17 -8.21
CA GLY A 199 8.68 6.59 -9.48
C GLY A 199 8.31 5.10 -9.36
N LEU A 200 9.11 4.33 -8.62
CA LEU A 200 8.85 2.91 -8.36
C LEU A 200 7.56 2.71 -7.55
N ALA A 201 7.33 3.54 -6.53
CA ALA A 201 6.11 3.52 -5.72
C ALA A 201 4.85 3.82 -6.55
N ALA A 202 4.94 4.77 -7.48
CA ALA A 202 3.85 5.07 -8.42
C ALA A 202 3.53 3.88 -9.34
N VAL A 203 4.55 3.23 -9.89
CA VAL A 203 4.38 2.01 -10.71
C VAL A 203 3.76 0.88 -9.89
N TYR A 204 4.20 0.69 -8.64
CA TYR A 204 3.64 -0.28 -7.72
C TYR A 204 2.13 -0.05 -7.50
N LEU A 205 1.71 1.17 -7.15
CA LEU A 205 0.30 1.50 -6.94
C LEU A 205 -0.53 1.35 -8.21
N ALA A 206 0.00 1.73 -9.37
CA ALA A 206 -0.67 1.53 -10.65
C ALA A 206 -0.93 0.04 -10.94
N LYS A 207 0.01 -0.85 -10.59
CA LYS A 207 -0.14 -2.31 -10.73
C LYS A 207 -1.10 -2.89 -9.69
N ALA A 208 -1.15 -2.33 -8.49
CA ALA A 208 -2.13 -2.71 -7.46
C ALA A 208 -3.56 -2.37 -7.89
N ILE A 209 -3.80 -1.15 -8.39
CA ILE A 209 -5.08 -0.71 -8.96
C ILE A 209 -5.50 -1.60 -10.13
N ARG A 210 -4.56 -1.91 -11.03
CA ARG A 210 -4.83 -2.81 -12.16
C ARG A 210 -5.23 -4.21 -11.69
N THR A 211 -4.60 -4.72 -10.63
CA THR A 211 -4.95 -6.01 -10.03
C THR A 211 -6.36 -6.00 -9.46
N GLY A 212 -6.73 -4.95 -8.73
CA GLY A 212 -8.11 -4.76 -8.25
C GLY A 212 -9.14 -4.73 -9.38
N ASN A 213 -8.84 -4.04 -10.49
CA ASN A 213 -9.72 -4.02 -11.66
C ASN A 213 -9.87 -5.41 -12.31
N VAL A 214 -8.78 -6.20 -12.39
CA VAL A 214 -8.84 -7.58 -12.92
C VAL A 214 -9.74 -8.45 -12.05
N VAL A 215 -9.58 -8.38 -10.72
CA VAL A 215 -10.42 -9.14 -9.78
C VAL A 215 -11.88 -8.70 -9.88
N ALA A 216 -12.15 -7.40 -9.94
CA ALA A 216 -13.50 -6.87 -10.13
C ALA A 216 -14.12 -7.33 -11.46
N ASN A 217 -13.32 -7.42 -12.52
CA ASN A 217 -13.79 -7.88 -13.81
C ASN A 217 -14.10 -9.37 -13.82
N ILE A 218 -13.30 -10.19 -13.11
CA ILE A 218 -13.60 -11.62 -12.91
C ILE A 218 -14.93 -11.78 -12.16
N CYS A 219 -15.20 -10.97 -11.13
CA CYS A 219 -16.51 -10.99 -10.47
C CYS A 219 -17.64 -10.69 -11.45
N ARG A 220 -17.50 -9.67 -12.29
CA ARG A 220 -18.57 -9.22 -13.21
C ARG A 220 -18.81 -10.16 -14.39
N THR A 221 -17.75 -10.69 -14.99
CA THR A 221 -17.80 -11.36 -16.29
C THR A 221 -17.52 -12.86 -16.20
N GLY A 222 -16.93 -13.34 -15.10
CA GLY A 222 -16.47 -14.72 -14.98
C GLY A 222 -15.13 -15.02 -15.67
N TRP A 223 -14.58 -14.08 -16.44
CA TRP A 223 -13.38 -14.30 -17.24
C TRP A 223 -12.25 -13.32 -16.88
N PRO A 224 -11.00 -13.80 -16.74
CA PRO A 224 -9.85 -12.94 -16.51
C PRO A 224 -9.36 -12.31 -17.82
N ASP A 225 -9.68 -11.03 -18.04
CA ASP A 225 -9.18 -10.27 -19.20
C ASP A 225 -7.65 -10.21 -19.28
N LYS A 226 -6.99 -10.17 -18.12
CA LYS A 226 -5.55 -9.93 -17.99
C LYS A 226 -4.96 -10.80 -16.88
N LYS A 227 -3.73 -11.28 -17.07
CA LYS A 227 -2.99 -12.00 -16.02
C LYS A 227 -2.69 -11.09 -14.83
N LEU A 228 -2.76 -11.64 -13.62
CA LEU A 228 -2.34 -10.95 -12.40
C LEU A 228 -0.84 -10.64 -12.44
N SER A 229 -0.47 -9.42 -12.03
CA SER A 229 0.89 -8.88 -12.16
C SER A 229 1.85 -9.56 -11.19
N MET A 230 2.82 -10.33 -11.71
CA MET A 230 3.87 -10.93 -10.87
C MET A 230 4.78 -9.88 -10.24
N PHE A 231 4.97 -8.74 -10.90
CA PHE A 231 5.68 -7.59 -10.35
C PHE A 231 5.07 -7.09 -9.03
N LEU A 232 3.74 -7.08 -8.90
CA LEU A 232 3.08 -6.63 -7.66
C LEU A 232 3.43 -7.58 -6.50
N ILE A 233 3.37 -8.89 -6.78
CA ILE A 233 3.67 -9.94 -5.80
C ILE A 233 5.14 -9.83 -5.34
N VAL A 234 6.08 -9.70 -6.29
CA VAL A 234 7.50 -9.55 -5.98
C VAL A 234 7.76 -8.27 -5.18
N MET A 235 7.14 -7.15 -5.55
CA MET A 235 7.27 -5.90 -4.81
C MET A 235 6.72 -5.98 -3.40
N ASN A 236 5.62 -6.70 -3.16
CA ASN A 236 5.12 -6.90 -1.80
C ASN A 236 6.15 -7.64 -0.93
N PHE A 237 6.85 -8.64 -1.47
CA PHE A 237 7.93 -9.31 -0.75
C PHE A 237 9.13 -8.39 -0.48
N ILE A 238 9.47 -7.51 -1.42
CA ILE A 238 10.50 -6.49 -1.20
C ILE A 238 10.09 -5.52 -0.09
N VAL A 239 8.85 -5.03 -0.10
CA VAL A 239 8.30 -4.16 0.95
C VAL A 239 8.32 -4.84 2.31
N VAL A 240 7.98 -6.13 2.37
CA VAL A 240 8.13 -6.94 3.59
C VAL A 240 9.58 -6.99 4.04
N GLY A 241 10.52 -7.24 3.14
CA GLY A 241 11.96 -7.26 3.45
C GLY A 241 12.45 -5.93 4.01
N VAL A 242 12.06 -4.81 3.41
CA VAL A 242 12.40 -3.46 3.91
C VAL A 242 11.81 -3.21 5.29
N ASN A 243 10.55 -3.57 5.52
CA ASN A 243 9.93 -3.40 6.84
C ASN A 243 10.57 -4.31 7.91
N LEU A 244 11.03 -5.51 7.55
CA LEU A 244 11.80 -6.37 8.45
C LEU A 244 13.15 -5.75 8.82
N LEU A 245 13.84 -5.12 7.88
CA LEU A 245 15.06 -4.35 8.17
C LEU A 245 14.78 -3.18 9.11
N SER A 246 13.66 -2.47 8.93
CA SER A 246 13.23 -1.42 9.85
C SER A 246 12.97 -1.95 11.28
N ILE A 247 12.39 -3.15 11.41
CA ILE A 247 12.20 -3.82 12.70
C ILE A 247 13.56 -4.13 13.34
N LEU A 248 14.50 -4.72 12.59
CA LEU A 248 15.84 -5.05 13.08
C LEU A 248 16.61 -3.80 13.52
N SER A 249 16.53 -2.72 12.74
CA SER A 249 17.11 -1.43 13.10
C SER A 249 16.45 -0.85 14.35
N GLY A 250 15.13 -0.95 14.48
CA GLY A 250 14.40 -0.52 15.67
C GLY A 250 14.85 -1.29 16.92
N ILE A 251 14.99 -2.61 16.83
CA ILE A 251 15.48 -3.45 17.93
C ILE A 251 16.93 -3.10 18.33
N GLY A 252 17.80 -2.86 17.35
CA GLY A 252 19.15 -2.36 17.60
C GLY A 252 19.15 -1.01 18.34
N GLY A 253 18.19 -0.13 18.03
CA GLY A 253 17.97 1.14 18.72
C GLY A 253 17.46 0.99 20.16
N LEU A 254 16.55 0.03 20.41
CA LEU A 254 16.03 -0.26 21.76
C LEU A 254 17.14 -0.57 22.76
N SER A 255 18.19 -1.29 22.33
CA SER A 255 19.32 -1.67 23.17
C SER A 255 20.14 -0.48 23.70
N ARG A 256 19.93 0.71 23.12
CA ARG A 256 20.67 1.95 23.43
C ARG A 256 19.77 3.05 24.01
N ALA A 257 18.46 2.80 24.12
CA ALA A 257 17.49 3.80 24.52
C ALA A 257 17.21 3.73 26.04
N VAL A 258 17.23 4.89 26.69
CA VAL A 258 16.87 5.03 28.12
C VAL A 258 15.35 4.86 28.33
N ASN A 259 14.54 5.10 27.29
CA ASN A 259 13.10 4.80 27.24
C ASN A 259 12.76 4.15 25.89
N PRO A 260 12.64 2.82 25.82
CA PRO A 260 12.35 2.11 24.57
C PRO A 260 10.90 2.36 24.10
N ASP A 261 10.73 3.06 22.96
CA ASP A 261 9.44 3.12 22.27
C ASP A 261 9.25 1.89 21.37
N LEU A 262 8.32 1.02 21.75
CA LEU A 262 7.99 -0.22 21.05
C LEU A 262 6.94 -0.04 19.95
N MET A 263 6.23 1.09 19.93
CA MET A 263 5.10 1.30 19.02
C MET A 263 5.49 1.25 17.52
N PRO A 264 6.62 1.83 17.07
CA PRO A 264 7.02 1.74 15.66
C PRO A 264 7.37 0.31 15.24
N ILE A 265 7.97 -0.46 16.14
CA ILE A 265 8.35 -1.86 15.88
C ILE A 265 7.10 -2.72 15.75
N LEU A 266 6.14 -2.54 16.65
CA LEU A 266 4.87 -3.25 16.61
C LEU A 266 4.06 -2.90 15.34
N GLN A 267 3.99 -1.62 14.98
CA GLN A 267 3.32 -1.18 13.75
C GLN A 267 3.93 -1.82 12.50
N ASN A 268 5.27 -1.84 12.40
CA ASN A 268 5.97 -2.46 11.29
C ASN A 268 5.76 -3.98 11.25
N ALA A 269 5.76 -4.66 12.41
CA ALA A 269 5.51 -6.11 12.49
C ALA A 269 4.10 -6.47 12.00
N LEU A 270 3.09 -5.70 12.40
CA LEU A 270 1.71 -5.87 11.93
C LEU A 270 1.59 -5.61 10.42
N SER A 271 2.25 -4.55 9.91
CA SER A 271 2.28 -4.23 8.48
C SER A 271 2.94 -5.33 7.65
N VAL A 272 4.02 -5.94 8.16
CA VAL A 272 4.68 -7.10 7.54
C VAL A 272 3.72 -8.29 7.47
N GLY A 273 3.10 -8.66 8.59
CA GLY A 273 2.15 -9.77 8.63
C GLY A 273 0.95 -9.53 7.70
N ALA A 274 0.41 -8.32 7.70
CA ALA A 274 -0.68 -7.91 6.81
C ALA A 274 -0.31 -8.09 5.34
N THR A 275 0.85 -7.53 4.94
CA THR A 275 1.32 -7.56 3.57
C THR A 275 1.62 -8.99 3.10
N LEU A 276 2.24 -9.82 3.95
CA LEU A 276 2.49 -11.23 3.65
C LEU A 276 1.19 -12.02 3.43
N CYS A 277 0.25 -11.92 4.37
CA CYS A 277 -1.02 -12.63 4.32
C CYS A 277 -1.85 -12.26 3.07
N VAL A 278 -1.93 -10.97 2.73
CA VAL A 278 -2.60 -10.52 1.50
C VAL A 278 -1.85 -10.99 0.25
N THR A 279 -0.51 -10.96 0.26
CA THR A 279 0.31 -11.40 -0.88
C THR A 279 0.17 -12.89 -1.16
N ILE A 280 0.18 -13.73 -0.12
CA ILE A 280 -0.06 -15.16 -0.24
C ILE A 280 -1.46 -15.42 -0.82
N SER A 281 -2.46 -14.65 -0.37
CA SER A 281 -3.83 -14.76 -0.91
C SER A 281 -3.88 -14.42 -2.42
N ILE A 282 -3.22 -13.34 -2.84
CA ILE A 282 -3.11 -12.94 -4.25
C ILE A 282 -2.33 -13.99 -5.08
N LEU A 283 -1.25 -14.55 -4.51
CA LEU A 283 -0.46 -15.61 -5.14
C LEU A 283 -1.32 -16.87 -5.36
N ASN A 284 -2.09 -17.29 -4.35
CA ASN A 284 -3.00 -18.42 -4.44
C ASN A 284 -4.08 -18.18 -5.51
N LEU A 285 -4.67 -16.99 -5.55
CA LEU A 285 -5.61 -16.61 -6.61
C LEU A 285 -4.96 -16.70 -8.00
N ARG A 286 -3.75 -16.17 -8.16
CA ARG A 286 -3.00 -16.24 -9.41
C ARG A 286 -2.73 -17.68 -9.84
N SER A 287 -2.33 -18.54 -8.92
CA SER A 287 -2.07 -19.96 -9.22
C SER A 287 -3.32 -20.66 -9.75
N ARG A 288 -4.47 -20.44 -9.11
CA ARG A 288 -5.76 -21.03 -9.51
C ARG A 288 -6.27 -20.52 -10.85
N LEU A 289 -6.06 -19.23 -11.15
CA LEU A 289 -6.41 -18.65 -12.45
C LEU A 289 -5.52 -19.15 -13.61
N ILE A 290 -4.34 -19.68 -13.30
CA ILE A 290 -3.43 -20.28 -14.29
C ILE A 290 -3.76 -21.77 -14.48
N SER A 291 -4.05 -22.51 -13.41
CA SER A 291 -4.37 -23.94 -13.47
C SER A 291 -5.79 -24.26 -13.99
N GLY A 292 -6.70 -23.28 -13.97
CA GLY A 292 -8.05 -23.39 -14.52
C GLY A 292 -8.15 -23.11 -16.03
N ARG A 293 -7.02 -23.02 -16.74
CA ARG A 293 -6.90 -22.97 -18.20
C ARG A 293 -6.36 -24.29 -18.69
#